data_AF-A0AA39N969-F1
#
_entry.id   AF-A0AA39N969-F1
#
_cell.length_a   1.000
_cell.length_b   1.000
_cell.length_c   1.000
_cell.angle_alpha   90.00
_cell.angle_beta   90.00
_cell.angle_gamma   90.00
#
_symmetry.space_group_name_H-M   'P 1'
#
loop_
_entity.id
_entity.type
_entity.pdbx_description
1 polymer ?
#
loop_
_entity_poly.entity_id
_entity_poly.type
_entity_poly.pdbx_seq_one_letter_code
_entity_poly.pdbx_strand_id
1 'polypeptide(L)'
;MTWKNIRSGRTFFPYFLHVRLTSSHRASPPILRVLFIMNFYQPLRPPHPLNLPLFNTSVPKRVPLWRPQAMKTPKVTKLTNDPLKRMAPQLRKDRVETIASAFRRHRLAGAARTSKLPGCNPPLPDEEGNIPNTQKDNVDELVTSLDSTHLFILTAHRCQLAFEHNLTSEVMLQRMRKIEDHDAAASQARMKRRLAREKAEREEQRKKAEQKKRLEEEAKEAKRKQEERERRRRQEEQERRRKLKETQQGTSRSPPSKPTCEESSSVAFYRLYEFKWTILKSGDITSSGPPTFETFPWPCFETISREEDLTSEKIRTFLLDPARPNAKDKTKKDIIKEELLRWHPDKFVKVLPLMKEDDREKVGAAAKIVGRLITDLLPEFAR
;
A
#
# COMPACT_ATOMS: atom_id res chain seq x y z
N MET A 1 -56.50 32.82 -24.51
CA MET A 1 -57.07 33.21 -23.21
C MET A 1 -56.82 32.04 -22.27
N THR A 2 -56.20 32.12 -21.10
CA THR A 2 -55.86 33.24 -20.21
C THR A 2 -54.80 32.70 -19.25
N TRP A 3 -53.78 33.52 -19.00
CA TRP A 3 -52.83 33.34 -17.90
C TRP A 3 -53.56 33.33 -16.55
N LYS A 4 -53.09 32.47 -15.63
CA LYS A 4 -53.34 32.64 -14.19
C LYS A 4 -52.03 32.73 -13.44
N ASN A 5 -52.01 33.70 -12.56
CA ASN A 5 -50.90 34.40 -11.97
C ASN A 5 -50.90 34.14 -10.45
N ILE A 6 -49.83 34.56 -9.77
CA ILE A 6 -49.77 35.06 -8.37
C ILE A 6 -49.19 34.15 -7.25
N ARG A 7 -48.01 34.62 -6.79
CA ARG A 7 -47.43 34.72 -5.41
C ARG A 7 -46.90 33.44 -4.73
N SER A 8 -45.83 33.46 -3.93
CA SER A 8 -44.94 34.52 -3.41
C SER A 8 -43.87 33.83 -2.54
N GLY A 9 -42.65 34.37 -2.42
CA GLY A 9 -41.83 34.07 -1.24
C GLY A 9 -40.33 34.27 -1.33
N ARG A 10 -39.89 35.44 -0.85
CA ARG A 10 -38.62 35.72 -0.14
C ARG A 10 -37.29 35.66 -0.90
N THR A 11 -36.86 36.88 -1.16
CA THR A 11 -35.51 37.42 -1.36
C THR A 11 -34.49 36.99 -0.31
N PHE A 12 -33.30 36.61 -0.77
CA PHE A 12 -32.03 36.77 -0.05
C PHE A 12 -30.99 37.29 -1.05
N PHE A 13 -30.53 38.52 -0.85
CA PHE A 13 -29.31 39.07 -1.46
C PHE A 13 -28.10 38.42 -0.77
N PRO A 14 -26.96 38.24 -1.47
CA PRO A 14 -25.88 39.22 -1.28
C PRO A 14 -25.07 39.58 -2.54
N TYR A 15 -24.68 40.86 -2.58
CA TYR A 15 -23.43 41.44 -3.08
C TYR A 15 -22.86 40.92 -4.43
N PHE A 16 -23.31 41.54 -5.52
CA PHE A 16 -22.50 41.66 -6.73
C PHE A 16 -21.63 42.92 -6.65
N LEU A 17 -20.32 42.72 -6.66
CA LEU A 17 -19.31 43.75 -6.85
C LEU A 17 -19.46 44.30 -8.28
N HIS A 18 -20.00 45.51 -8.45
CA HIS A 18 -19.95 46.22 -9.72
C HIS A 18 -18.58 46.88 -9.88
N VAL A 19 -17.72 46.30 -10.73
CA VAL A 19 -16.53 46.98 -11.24
C VAL A 19 -16.94 47.87 -12.40
N ARG A 20 -17.10 49.18 -12.15
CA ARG A 20 -17.21 50.20 -13.20
C ARG A 20 -15.79 50.53 -13.68
N LEU A 21 -15.47 50.15 -14.92
CA LEU A 21 -14.32 50.69 -15.64
C LEU A 21 -14.77 51.97 -16.35
N THR A 22 -14.42 53.13 -15.79
CA THR A 22 -14.49 54.40 -16.52
C THR A 22 -13.19 54.57 -17.31
N SER A 23 -13.32 54.50 -18.64
CA SER A 23 -12.27 54.92 -19.57
C SER A 23 -12.13 56.43 -19.50
N SER A 24 -10.94 56.93 -19.17
CA SER A 24 -10.59 58.32 -19.39
C SER A 24 -9.12 58.45 -19.78
N HIS A 25 -8.93 59.13 -20.90
CA HIS A 25 -7.67 59.50 -21.54
C HIS A 25 -6.85 60.46 -20.66
N ARG A 26 -5.57 60.14 -20.40
CA ARG A 26 -4.35 60.97 -20.64
C ARG A 26 -3.20 60.63 -19.68
N ALA A 27 -2.05 60.37 -20.32
CA ALA A 27 -0.66 60.72 -19.95
C ALA A 27 -0.17 60.63 -18.48
N SER A 28 0.78 59.69 -18.30
CA SER A 28 1.90 59.64 -17.33
C SER A 28 1.87 58.49 -16.31
N PRO A 29 3.04 57.88 -16.00
CA PRO A 29 3.11 56.63 -15.23
C PRO A 29 3.18 56.89 -13.72
N PRO A 30 2.48 56.12 -12.85
CA PRO A 30 2.72 56.17 -11.42
C PRO A 30 3.71 55.09 -10.97
N ILE A 31 4.67 55.53 -10.16
CA ILE A 31 5.57 54.72 -9.33
C ILE A 31 4.74 53.96 -8.30
N LEU A 32 4.74 52.63 -8.37
CA LEU A 32 4.10 51.75 -7.38
C LEU A 32 4.96 51.67 -6.11
N ARG A 33 4.62 52.46 -5.09
CA ARG A 33 4.99 52.18 -3.69
C ARG A 33 3.95 51.25 -3.08
N VAL A 34 4.35 50.01 -2.82
CA VAL A 34 3.53 49.03 -2.08
C VAL A 34 3.74 49.25 -0.59
N LEU A 35 2.77 49.87 0.08
CA LEU A 35 2.69 49.94 1.55
C LEU A 35 1.97 48.67 2.06
N PHE A 36 2.71 47.83 2.78
CA PHE A 36 2.17 46.68 3.50
C PHE A 36 1.59 47.17 4.85
N ILE A 37 0.26 47.22 4.97
CA ILE A 37 -0.42 47.40 6.26
C ILE A 37 -0.78 46.01 6.78
N MET A 38 -0.04 45.53 7.79
CA MET A 38 -0.38 44.32 8.53
C MET A 38 -1.48 44.64 9.53
N ASN A 39 -2.70 44.16 9.28
CA ASN A 39 -3.77 44.12 10.27
C ASN A 39 -3.67 42.83 11.09
N PHE A 40 -3.20 42.96 12.33
CA PHE A 40 -3.31 41.92 13.36
C PHE A 40 -4.73 41.93 13.92
N TYR A 41 -5.55 40.93 13.58
CA TYR A 41 -6.79 40.63 14.28
C TYR A 41 -6.56 39.42 15.20
N GLN A 42 -6.54 39.67 16.51
CA GLN A 42 -6.66 38.64 17.54
C GLN A 42 -8.15 38.32 17.76
N PRO A 43 -8.57 37.05 17.88
CA PRO A 43 -9.93 36.72 18.27
C PRO A 43 -10.09 36.68 19.79
N LEU A 44 -11.04 37.50 20.26
CA LEU A 44 -11.59 37.54 21.62
C LEU A 44 -12.15 36.16 22.04
N ARG A 45 -11.74 35.70 23.22
CA ARG A 45 -12.38 34.59 23.94
C ARG A 45 -13.58 35.13 24.75
N PRO A 46 -14.72 34.43 24.81
CA PRO A 46 -15.79 34.79 25.73
C PRO A 46 -15.52 34.27 27.16
N PRO A 47 -16.06 34.93 28.20
CA PRO A 47 -15.78 34.63 29.61
C PRO A 47 -16.66 33.51 30.17
N HIS A 48 -16.11 32.82 31.17
CA HIS A 48 -16.80 31.91 32.08
C HIS A 48 -17.89 32.62 32.89
N PRO A 49 -18.96 31.93 33.30
CA PRO A 49 -19.73 32.31 34.48
C PRO A 49 -19.35 31.43 35.68
N LEU A 50 -18.88 32.08 36.75
CA LEU A 50 -18.98 31.61 38.13
C LEU A 50 -20.30 32.16 38.71
N ASN A 51 -21.13 31.29 39.29
CA ASN A 51 -21.77 31.48 40.60
C ASN A 51 -22.85 30.41 40.86
N LEU A 52 -22.59 29.60 41.88
CA LEU A 52 -23.59 28.83 42.63
C LEU A 52 -23.85 29.56 43.95
N PRO A 53 -25.09 29.66 44.43
CA PRO A 53 -25.35 29.90 45.84
C PRO A 53 -25.59 28.59 46.59
N LEU A 54 -25.00 28.56 47.78
CA LEU A 54 -25.23 27.65 48.89
C LEU A 54 -26.74 27.54 49.22
N PHE A 55 -27.26 26.32 49.40
CA PHE A 55 -28.31 26.09 50.40
C PHE A 55 -28.25 24.69 51.01
N ASN A 56 -28.50 24.75 52.31
CA ASN A 56 -28.48 23.76 53.39
C ASN A 56 -29.27 22.46 53.20
N THR A 57 -28.64 21.39 53.70
CA THR A 57 -29.17 20.31 54.58
C THR A 57 -30.63 19.84 54.43
N SER A 58 -30.79 18.60 53.97
CA SER A 58 -31.80 17.68 54.49
C SER A 58 -31.41 16.23 54.18
N VAL A 59 -31.04 15.50 55.23
CA VAL A 59 -30.86 14.03 55.35
C VAL A 59 -32.29 13.44 55.36
N PRO A 60 -32.62 12.26 54.75
CA PRO A 60 -32.12 11.01 55.33
C PRO A 60 -32.10 9.72 54.48
N LYS A 61 -31.50 8.71 55.14
CA LYS A 61 -31.67 7.25 55.03
C LYS A 61 -30.66 6.45 54.18
N ARG A 62 -29.77 5.83 54.97
CA ARG A 62 -28.96 4.63 54.77
C ARG A 62 -29.47 3.65 53.71
N VAL A 63 -28.60 3.34 52.75
CA VAL A 63 -28.58 2.09 51.97
C VAL A 63 -27.10 1.68 51.85
N PRO A 64 -26.73 0.40 52.01
CA PRO A 64 -25.33 -0.02 52.13
C PRO A 64 -24.59 0.06 50.79
N LEU A 65 -23.56 0.90 50.75
CA LEU A 65 -22.66 1.03 49.60
C LEU A 65 -21.71 -0.17 49.56
N TRP A 66 -21.84 -0.96 48.50
CA TRP A 66 -20.84 -1.90 48.03
C TRP A 66 -19.47 -1.21 47.87
N ARG A 67 -18.41 -1.81 48.43
CA ARG A 67 -17.02 -1.45 48.10
C ARG A 67 -16.75 -1.79 46.63
N PRO A 68 -16.36 -0.85 45.77
CA PRO A 68 -15.64 -1.19 44.56
C PRO A 68 -14.20 -1.52 44.96
N GLN A 69 -13.80 -2.77 44.77
CA GLN A 69 -12.37 -3.11 44.75
C GLN A 69 -11.68 -2.28 43.67
N ALA A 70 -10.52 -1.72 44.02
CA ALA A 70 -9.63 -1.04 43.11
C ALA A 70 -9.16 -2.01 42.02
N MET A 71 -9.81 -1.97 40.85
CA MET A 71 -9.34 -2.61 39.64
C MET A 71 -8.13 -1.83 39.13
N LYS A 72 -6.97 -2.50 39.17
CA LYS A 72 -5.71 -2.05 38.55
C LYS A 72 -5.98 -1.71 37.09
N THR A 73 -5.59 -0.51 36.67
CA THR A 73 -5.63 -0.08 35.27
C THR A 73 -4.66 -0.95 34.44
N PRO A 74 -5.12 -1.63 33.38
CA PRO A 74 -4.21 -2.25 32.44
C PRO A 74 -3.49 -1.14 31.64
N LYS A 75 -2.16 -1.23 31.60
CA LYS A 75 -1.30 -0.42 30.73
C LYS A 75 -1.86 -0.46 29.31
N VAL A 76 -2.31 0.68 28.82
CA VAL A 76 -2.67 0.90 27.42
C VAL A 76 -1.39 0.89 26.59
N THR A 77 -0.97 -0.31 26.17
CA THR A 77 -0.05 -0.45 25.03
C THR A 77 -0.80 0.00 23.78
N LYS A 78 -0.36 1.11 23.19
CA LYS A 78 -0.80 1.58 21.88
C LYS A 78 -0.44 0.54 20.82
N LEU A 79 -1.37 -0.37 20.54
CA LEU A 79 -1.31 -1.31 19.44
C LEU A 79 -2.01 -0.67 18.23
N THR A 80 -1.29 0.18 17.50
CA THR A 80 -1.70 0.61 16.16
C THR A 80 -1.55 -0.56 15.20
N ASN A 81 -2.60 -1.35 15.04
CA ASN A 81 -2.75 -2.36 13.99
C ASN A 81 -3.32 -1.69 12.74
N ASP A 82 -2.41 -1.25 11.87
CA ASP A 82 -2.70 -0.80 10.51
C ASP A 82 -2.58 -2.01 9.55
N PRO A 83 -3.68 -2.50 8.94
CA PRO A 83 -3.68 -3.76 8.19
C PRO A 83 -3.05 -3.68 6.79
N LEU A 84 -2.55 -2.53 6.34
CA LEU A 84 -1.87 -2.39 5.04
C LEU A 84 -0.34 -2.60 5.09
N LYS A 85 0.24 -2.95 6.24
CA LYS A 85 1.69 -3.16 6.40
C LYS A 85 2.16 -4.63 6.51
N ARG A 86 1.27 -5.62 6.31
CA ARG A 86 1.60 -7.05 6.47
C ARG A 86 1.83 -7.82 5.16
N MET A 87 2.44 -7.19 4.16
CA MET A 87 3.06 -7.92 3.06
C MET A 87 4.58 -7.70 3.05
N ALA A 88 5.29 -8.81 3.26
CA ALA A 88 6.70 -9.09 2.96
C ALA A 88 7.83 -8.50 3.85
N PRO A 89 8.35 -9.30 4.81
CA PRO A 89 9.71 -9.13 5.33
C PRO A 89 10.79 -9.92 4.53
N GLN A 90 10.46 -10.54 3.39
CA GLN A 90 11.47 -11.26 2.59
C GLN A 90 12.17 -10.41 1.52
N LEU A 91 11.57 -9.31 1.02
CA LEU A 91 12.21 -8.50 -0.03
C LEU A 91 13.20 -7.42 0.46
N ARG A 92 13.41 -7.29 1.78
CA ARG A 92 14.36 -6.29 2.33
C ARG A 92 15.78 -6.83 2.55
N LYS A 93 15.97 -8.15 2.61
CA LYS A 93 17.32 -8.74 2.67
C LYS A 93 18.01 -8.66 1.30
N ASP A 94 17.29 -8.89 0.21
CA ASP A 94 17.85 -8.84 -1.15
C ASP A 94 18.28 -7.42 -1.58
N ARG A 95 17.61 -6.37 -1.09
CA ARG A 95 17.94 -4.98 -1.48
C ARG A 95 19.14 -4.41 -0.72
N VAL A 96 19.38 -4.85 0.53
CA VAL A 96 20.58 -4.49 1.29
C VAL A 96 21.78 -5.31 0.78
N GLU A 97 21.57 -6.56 0.38
CA GLU A 97 22.62 -7.34 -0.31
C GLU A 97 22.93 -6.79 -1.71
N THR A 98 21.97 -6.22 -2.44
CA THR A 98 22.22 -5.59 -3.74
C THR A 98 23.03 -4.28 -3.62
N ILE A 99 22.81 -3.47 -2.57
CA ILE A 99 23.60 -2.25 -2.33
C ILE A 99 24.98 -2.58 -1.73
N ALA A 100 25.06 -3.56 -0.82
CA ALA A 100 26.32 -4.01 -0.25
C ALA A 100 27.20 -4.78 -1.26
N SER A 101 26.61 -5.45 -2.26
CA SER A 101 27.34 -6.08 -3.37
C SER A 101 27.69 -5.09 -4.48
N ALA A 102 26.96 -3.98 -4.64
CA ALA A 102 27.34 -2.86 -5.50
C ALA A 102 28.56 -2.09 -4.94
N PHE A 103 28.63 -1.88 -3.61
CA PHE A 103 29.80 -1.27 -2.97
C PHE A 103 31.03 -2.19 -2.95
N ARG A 104 30.85 -3.52 -2.84
CA ARG A 104 31.98 -4.48 -2.95
C ARG A 104 32.55 -4.60 -4.36
N ARG A 105 31.73 -4.48 -5.41
CA ARG A 105 32.22 -4.42 -6.80
C ARG A 105 32.99 -3.14 -7.12
N HIS A 106 32.63 -2.01 -6.49
CA HIS A 106 33.39 -0.76 -6.68
C HIS A 106 34.72 -0.71 -5.92
N ARG A 107 34.92 -1.53 -4.88
CA ARG A 107 36.16 -1.55 -4.09
C ARG A 107 37.22 -2.52 -4.63
N LEU A 108 36.82 -3.56 -5.38
CA LEU A 108 37.76 -4.50 -6.02
C LEU A 108 38.13 -4.13 -7.47
N ALA A 109 37.36 -3.26 -8.13
CA ALA A 109 37.74 -2.68 -9.43
C ALA A 109 38.67 -1.45 -9.32
N GLY A 110 38.99 -1.00 -8.10
CA GLY A 110 39.82 0.20 -7.84
C GLY A 110 41.29 -0.07 -7.51
N ALA A 111 41.73 -1.33 -7.42
CA ALA A 111 43.08 -1.67 -6.96
C ALA A 111 44.12 -1.91 -8.07
N ALA A 112 43.80 -1.61 -9.34
CA ALA A 112 44.72 -1.83 -10.47
C ALA A 112 44.83 -0.64 -11.43
N ARG A 113 44.66 0.59 -10.93
CA ARG A 113 45.04 1.80 -11.67
C ARG A 113 45.71 2.81 -10.74
N THR A 114 46.96 2.52 -10.41
CA THR A 114 47.97 3.58 -10.31
C THR A 114 48.19 4.13 -11.72
N SER A 115 47.17 4.77 -12.30
CA SER A 115 47.39 5.63 -13.47
C SER A 115 48.26 6.77 -12.95
N LYS A 116 49.53 6.72 -13.36
CA LYS A 116 50.48 7.83 -13.38
C LYS A 116 49.73 9.15 -13.31
N LEU A 117 50.00 9.93 -12.26
CA LEU A 117 49.70 11.36 -12.24
C LEU A 117 50.06 11.91 -13.63
N PRO A 118 49.14 12.57 -14.35
CA PRO A 118 49.48 13.19 -15.62
C PRO A 118 50.63 14.16 -15.35
N GLY A 119 51.78 13.87 -15.96
CA GLY A 119 53.00 14.61 -15.79
C GLY A 119 52.75 16.09 -16.00
N CYS A 120 52.98 16.89 -14.96
CA CYS A 120 53.19 18.33 -15.07
C CYS A 120 54.59 18.64 -15.66
N ASN A 121 55.02 17.88 -16.66
CA ASN A 121 56.10 18.32 -17.54
C ASN A 121 55.43 18.74 -18.83
N PRO A 122 55.41 20.05 -19.16
CA PRO A 122 54.96 20.47 -20.47
C PRO A 122 55.81 19.76 -21.53
N PRO A 123 55.21 19.29 -22.64
CA PRO A 123 55.98 18.78 -23.76
C PRO A 123 56.92 19.90 -24.21
N LEU A 124 58.23 19.62 -24.15
CA LEU A 124 59.23 20.47 -24.78
C LEU A 124 58.91 20.52 -26.27
N PRO A 125 58.95 21.69 -26.91
CA PRO A 125 58.74 21.80 -28.34
C PRO A 125 59.79 20.95 -29.07
N ASP A 126 59.32 20.11 -30.00
CA ASP A 126 60.15 19.37 -30.94
C ASP A 126 60.77 20.37 -31.93
N GLU A 127 61.78 21.11 -31.47
CA GLU A 127 62.66 21.87 -32.35
C GLU A 127 63.62 20.86 -33.00
N GLU A 128 63.36 20.55 -34.27
CA GLU A 128 64.26 19.82 -35.18
C GLU A 128 65.54 20.63 -35.47
N GLY A 129 66.31 20.91 -34.42
CA GLY A 129 67.68 21.39 -34.50
C GLY A 129 68.61 20.23 -34.20
N ASN A 130 69.23 19.66 -35.23
CA ASN A 130 70.22 18.59 -35.12
C ASN A 130 71.48 19.13 -34.43
N ILE A 131 71.46 19.23 -33.10
CA ILE A 131 72.64 19.52 -32.29
C ILE A 131 73.49 18.24 -32.28
N PRO A 132 74.75 18.28 -32.74
CA PRO A 132 75.60 17.10 -32.82
C PRO A 132 75.71 16.40 -31.46
N ASN A 133 75.41 15.10 -31.46
CA ASN A 133 75.29 14.24 -30.28
C ASN A 133 76.62 13.99 -29.52
N THR A 134 77.71 14.67 -29.88
CA THR A 134 79.03 14.49 -29.28
C THR A 134 79.29 15.35 -28.05
N GLN A 135 78.35 16.22 -27.66
CA GLN A 135 78.52 17.12 -26.51
C GLN A 135 77.70 16.74 -25.26
N LYS A 136 76.78 15.77 -25.36
CA LYS A 136 75.96 15.33 -24.21
C LYS A 136 76.73 14.46 -23.22
N ASP A 137 77.65 13.63 -23.70
CA ASP A 137 78.37 12.67 -22.86
C ASP A 137 79.36 13.34 -21.89
N ASN A 138 79.83 14.56 -22.19
CA ASN A 138 80.72 15.32 -21.30
C ASN A 138 80.01 15.95 -20.10
N VAL A 139 78.71 16.19 -20.17
CA VAL A 139 77.99 16.90 -19.08
C VAL A 139 77.74 15.96 -17.90
N ASP A 140 77.41 14.70 -18.16
CA ASP A 140 77.17 13.72 -17.10
C ASP A 140 78.48 13.29 -16.39
N GLU A 141 79.60 13.27 -17.12
CA GLU A 141 80.93 13.06 -16.52
C GLU A 141 81.36 14.24 -15.65
N LEU A 142 81.10 15.48 -16.07
CA LEU A 142 81.31 16.67 -15.25
C LEU A 142 80.39 16.70 -14.01
N VAL A 143 79.13 16.31 -14.14
CA VAL A 143 78.15 16.26 -13.04
C VAL A 143 78.51 15.20 -11.99
N THR A 144 79.07 14.08 -12.42
CA THR A 144 79.54 13.01 -11.51
C THR A 144 80.88 13.32 -10.87
N SER A 145 81.70 14.20 -11.47
CA SER A 145 82.97 14.66 -10.89
C SER A 145 82.82 15.77 -9.82
N LEU A 146 81.65 16.40 -9.74
CA LEU A 146 81.38 17.47 -8.78
C LEU A 146 81.10 16.91 -7.39
N ASP A 147 81.68 17.53 -6.37
CA ASP A 147 81.37 17.17 -4.99
C ASP A 147 79.91 17.53 -4.62
N SER A 148 79.42 16.96 -3.52
CA SER A 148 78.04 17.18 -3.05
C SER A 148 77.70 18.65 -2.79
N THR A 149 78.70 19.48 -2.48
CA THR A 149 78.54 20.90 -2.17
C THR A 149 78.26 21.68 -3.47
N HIS A 150 78.99 21.38 -4.54
CA HIS A 150 78.77 22.00 -5.84
C HIS A 150 77.44 21.59 -6.47
N LEU A 151 77.01 20.33 -6.27
CA LEU A 151 75.69 19.88 -6.71
C LEU A 151 74.56 20.64 -5.99
N PHE A 152 74.73 20.94 -4.70
CA PHE A 152 73.77 21.75 -3.94
C PHE A 152 73.72 23.19 -4.44
N ILE A 153 74.86 23.82 -4.72
CA ILE A 153 74.94 25.18 -5.26
C ILE A 153 74.28 25.26 -6.65
N LEU A 154 74.56 24.30 -7.54
CA LEU A 154 73.94 24.25 -8.88
C LEU A 154 72.43 24.02 -8.82
N THR A 155 71.97 23.19 -7.88
CA THR A 155 70.54 22.95 -7.68
C THR A 155 69.85 24.19 -7.11
N ALA A 156 70.44 24.84 -6.11
CA ALA A 156 69.94 26.09 -5.55
C ALA A 156 69.88 27.20 -6.61
N HIS A 157 70.92 27.31 -7.45
CA HIS A 157 70.97 28.27 -8.55
C HIS A 157 69.93 27.97 -9.64
N ARG A 158 69.69 26.69 -9.98
CA ARG A 158 68.60 26.31 -10.90
C ARG A 158 67.22 26.62 -10.31
N CYS A 159 67.01 26.38 -9.01
CA CYS A 159 65.78 26.78 -8.34
C CYS A 159 65.61 28.30 -8.32
N GLN A 160 66.69 29.05 -8.13
CA GLN A 160 66.68 30.51 -8.14
C GLN A 160 66.43 31.07 -9.55
N LEU A 161 67.06 30.54 -10.59
CA LEU A 161 66.79 30.92 -11.98
C LEU A 161 65.37 30.55 -12.40
N ALA A 162 64.86 29.38 -11.98
CA ALA A 162 63.47 29.01 -12.21
C ALA A 162 62.51 29.96 -11.46
N PHE A 163 62.89 30.43 -10.26
CA PHE A 163 62.14 31.43 -9.54
C PHE A 163 62.17 32.78 -10.28
N GLU A 164 63.33 33.27 -10.69
CA GLU A 164 63.52 34.53 -11.43
C GLU A 164 62.82 34.53 -12.80
N HIS A 165 62.91 33.43 -13.57
CA HIS A 165 62.16 33.28 -14.82
C HIS A 165 60.64 33.19 -14.60
N ASN A 166 60.18 32.56 -13.51
CA ASN A 166 58.77 32.56 -13.11
C ASN A 166 58.31 33.89 -12.47
N LEU A 167 59.22 34.83 -12.22
CA LEU A 167 58.97 36.14 -11.62
C LEU A 167 58.95 37.29 -12.62
N THR A 168 59.15 37.02 -13.92
CA THR A 168 58.86 38.05 -14.92
C THR A 168 57.40 38.47 -14.73
N SER A 169 57.20 39.77 -14.47
CA SER A 169 55.88 40.34 -14.16
C SER A 169 54.82 39.93 -15.20
N GLU A 170 55.25 39.78 -16.46
CA GLU A 170 54.43 39.32 -17.57
C GLU A 170 53.90 37.88 -17.40
N VAL A 171 54.76 36.92 -17.01
CA VAL A 171 54.36 35.52 -16.78
C VAL A 171 53.40 35.42 -15.58
N MET A 172 53.63 36.20 -14.52
CA MET A 172 52.72 36.27 -13.37
C MET A 172 51.36 36.84 -13.77
N LEU A 173 51.30 37.94 -14.53
CA LEU A 173 50.06 38.53 -15.05
C LEU A 173 49.31 37.58 -15.99
N GLN A 174 50.03 36.83 -16.84
CA GLN A 174 49.41 35.83 -17.70
C GLN A 174 48.80 34.67 -16.89
N ARG A 175 49.47 34.24 -15.81
CA ARG A 175 48.94 33.23 -14.88
C ARG A 175 47.73 33.74 -14.10
N MET A 176 47.76 34.99 -13.64
CA MET A 176 46.61 35.62 -12.98
C MET A 176 45.39 35.69 -13.91
N ARG A 177 45.56 36.13 -15.16
CA ARG A 177 44.48 36.12 -16.16
C ARG A 177 43.89 34.73 -16.38
N LYS A 178 44.74 33.69 -16.49
CA LYS A 178 44.27 32.30 -16.61
C LYS A 178 43.48 31.83 -15.39
N ILE A 179 43.86 32.26 -14.18
CA ILE A 179 43.12 31.95 -12.94
C ILE A 179 41.78 32.69 -12.94
N GLU A 180 41.77 33.98 -13.29
CA GLU A 180 40.55 34.79 -13.38
C GLU A 180 39.57 34.23 -14.42
N ASP A 181 40.05 33.84 -15.60
CA ASP A 181 39.24 33.21 -16.65
C ASP A 181 38.68 31.87 -16.19
N HIS A 182 39.50 31.05 -15.52
CA HIS A 182 39.07 29.78 -14.95
C HIS A 182 38.00 29.97 -13.86
N ASP A 183 38.17 30.96 -12.98
CA ASP A 183 37.23 31.26 -11.91
C ASP A 183 35.94 31.89 -12.43
N ALA A 184 36.02 32.71 -13.48
CA ALA A 184 34.87 33.23 -14.20
C ALA A 184 34.08 32.10 -14.88
N ALA A 185 34.76 31.21 -15.60
CA ALA A 185 34.15 30.04 -16.22
C ALA A 185 33.52 29.10 -15.17
N ALA A 186 34.20 28.86 -14.05
CA ALA A 186 33.68 28.06 -12.94
C ALA A 186 32.44 28.70 -12.32
N SER A 187 32.42 30.03 -12.16
CA SER A 187 31.28 30.78 -11.63
C SER A 187 30.07 30.74 -12.56
N GLN A 188 30.28 30.92 -13.87
CA GLN A 188 29.23 30.77 -14.87
C GLN A 188 28.68 29.34 -14.91
N ALA A 189 29.54 28.33 -14.84
CA ALA A 189 29.12 26.93 -14.79
C ALA A 189 28.28 26.62 -13.54
N ARG A 190 28.65 27.17 -12.37
CA ARG A 190 27.86 27.05 -11.12
C ARG A 190 26.49 27.72 -11.26
N MET A 191 26.44 28.92 -11.84
CA MET A 191 25.18 29.64 -12.07
C MET A 191 24.25 28.87 -13.02
N LYS A 192 24.78 28.37 -14.15
CA LYS A 192 24.03 27.56 -15.11
C LYS A 192 23.49 26.27 -14.48
N ARG A 193 24.29 25.58 -13.65
CA ARG A 193 23.85 24.40 -12.90
C ARG A 193 22.74 24.72 -11.92
N ARG A 194 22.79 25.87 -11.23
CA ARG A 194 21.74 26.30 -10.30
C ARG A 194 20.42 26.57 -11.03
N LEU A 195 20.46 27.30 -12.15
CA LEU A 195 19.27 27.56 -12.96
C LEU A 195 18.68 26.27 -13.55
N ALA A 196 19.54 25.34 -14.00
CA ALA A 196 19.08 24.05 -14.51
C ALA A 196 18.40 23.20 -13.43
N ARG A 197 18.95 23.16 -12.20
CA ARG A 197 18.34 22.47 -11.06
C ARG A 197 17.00 23.08 -10.68
N GLU A 198 16.92 24.39 -10.59
CA GLU A 198 15.67 25.08 -10.27
C GLU A 198 14.58 24.83 -11.32
N LYS A 199 14.96 24.83 -12.61
CA LYS A 199 14.04 24.48 -13.70
C LYS A 199 13.56 23.03 -13.60
N ALA A 200 14.46 22.09 -13.31
CA ALA A 200 14.12 20.68 -13.14
C ALA A 200 13.19 20.46 -11.93
N GLU A 201 13.44 21.10 -10.80
CA GLU A 201 12.60 21.03 -9.60
C GLU A 201 11.19 21.59 -9.87
N ARG A 202 11.08 22.72 -10.57
CA ARG A 202 9.77 23.29 -10.96
C ARG A 202 9.01 22.35 -11.88
N GLU A 203 9.68 21.69 -12.82
CA GLU A 203 9.04 20.72 -13.72
C GLU A 203 8.58 19.48 -12.96
N GLU A 204 9.39 18.97 -12.03
CA GLU A 204 9.01 17.83 -11.18
C GLU A 204 7.82 18.17 -10.29
N GLN A 205 7.80 19.37 -9.69
CA GLN A 205 6.66 19.85 -8.91
C GLN A 205 5.38 19.96 -9.76
N ARG A 206 5.48 20.44 -11.01
CA ARG A 206 4.34 20.47 -11.94
C ARG A 206 3.82 19.07 -12.24
N LYS A 207 4.70 18.11 -12.51
CA LYS A 207 4.32 16.70 -12.76
C LYS A 207 3.64 16.07 -11.54
N LYS A 208 4.18 16.28 -10.34
CA LYS A 208 3.57 15.79 -9.09
C LYS A 208 2.21 16.42 -8.83
N ALA A 209 2.06 17.72 -9.07
CA ALA A 209 0.78 18.41 -8.91
C ALA A 209 -0.27 17.90 -9.91
N GLU A 210 0.11 17.65 -11.15
CA GLU A 210 -0.77 17.08 -12.17
C GLU A 210 -1.19 15.64 -11.83
N GLN A 211 -0.24 14.79 -11.43
CA GLN A 211 -0.55 13.42 -10.98
C GLN A 211 -1.51 13.42 -9.79
N LYS A 212 -1.28 14.31 -8.81
CA LYS A 212 -2.17 14.44 -7.65
C LYS A 212 -3.58 14.86 -8.07
N LYS A 213 -3.72 15.80 -9.00
CA LYS A 213 -5.03 16.20 -9.56
C LYS A 213 -5.73 15.05 -10.27
N ARG A 214 -5.02 14.29 -11.11
CA ARG A 214 -5.58 13.11 -11.80
C ARG A 214 -6.10 12.06 -10.82
N LEU A 215 -5.33 11.74 -9.78
CA LEU A 215 -5.76 10.80 -8.74
C LEU A 215 -6.97 11.31 -7.95
N GLU A 216 -7.04 12.61 -7.67
CA GLU A 216 -8.19 13.21 -6.99
C GLU A 216 -9.46 13.17 -7.85
N GLU A 217 -9.34 13.42 -9.15
CA GLU A 217 -10.44 13.31 -10.11
C GLU A 217 -10.94 11.86 -10.25
N GLU A 218 -10.03 10.89 -10.37
CA GLU A 218 -10.36 9.46 -10.42
C GLU A 218 -11.06 9.01 -9.13
N ALA A 219 -10.58 9.45 -7.96
CA ALA A 219 -11.22 9.15 -6.68
C ALA A 219 -12.63 9.74 -6.58
N LYS A 220 -12.85 10.97 -7.09
CA LYS A 220 -14.18 11.59 -7.16
C LYS A 220 -15.11 10.83 -8.10
N GLU A 221 -14.62 10.39 -9.26
CA GLU A 221 -15.41 9.61 -10.21
C GLU A 221 -15.77 8.22 -9.64
N ALA A 222 -14.82 7.55 -9.00
CA ALA A 222 -15.05 6.27 -8.34
C ALA A 222 -16.11 6.39 -7.23
N LYS A 223 -16.06 7.47 -6.43
CA LYS A 223 -17.07 7.76 -5.42
C LYS A 223 -18.45 7.98 -6.03
N ARG A 224 -18.57 8.75 -7.12
CA ARG A 224 -19.84 8.94 -7.84
C ARG A 224 -20.41 7.62 -8.37
N LYS A 225 -19.56 6.77 -8.96
CA LYS A 225 -19.97 5.43 -9.44
C LYS A 225 -20.43 4.53 -8.29
N GLN A 226 -19.78 4.61 -7.13
CA GLN A 226 -20.17 3.83 -5.95
C GLN A 226 -21.52 4.29 -5.40
N GLU A 227 -21.73 5.60 -5.27
CA GLU A 227 -23.01 6.18 -4.83
C GLU A 227 -24.16 5.82 -5.80
N GLU A 228 -23.91 5.84 -7.11
CA GLU A 228 -24.89 5.43 -8.13
C GLU A 228 -25.23 3.93 -8.02
N ARG A 229 -24.23 3.06 -7.86
CA ARG A 229 -24.44 1.62 -7.64
C ARG A 229 -25.23 1.36 -6.36
N GLU A 230 -24.96 2.09 -5.29
CA GLU A 230 -25.71 1.96 -4.04
C GLU A 230 -27.15 2.44 -4.20
N ARG A 231 -27.37 3.57 -4.88
CA ARG A 231 -28.73 4.07 -5.20
C ARG A 231 -29.53 3.05 -6.00
N ARG A 232 -28.91 2.41 -7.00
CA ARG A 232 -29.52 1.34 -7.79
C ARG A 232 -29.88 0.13 -6.94
N ARG A 233 -28.95 -0.34 -6.08
CA ARG A 233 -29.22 -1.43 -5.13
C ARG A 233 -30.40 -1.14 -4.20
N ARG A 234 -30.49 0.09 -3.67
CA ARG A 234 -31.61 0.51 -2.82
C ARG A 234 -32.94 0.51 -3.57
N GLN A 235 -32.96 0.92 -4.85
CA GLN A 235 -34.16 0.87 -5.70
C GLN A 235 -34.58 -0.58 -5.98
N GLU A 236 -33.64 -1.45 -6.37
CA GLU A 236 -33.90 -2.88 -6.61
C GLU A 236 -34.43 -3.58 -5.34
N GLU A 237 -33.88 -3.27 -4.16
CA GLU A 237 -34.36 -3.81 -2.90
C GLU A 237 -35.78 -3.31 -2.53
N GLN A 238 -36.07 -2.02 -2.75
CA GLN A 238 -37.42 -1.48 -2.55
C GLN A 238 -38.42 -2.14 -3.49
N GLU A 239 -38.07 -2.38 -4.75
CA GLU A 239 -38.93 -3.08 -5.71
C GLU A 239 -39.16 -4.54 -5.30
N ARG A 240 -38.11 -5.27 -4.88
CA ARG A 240 -38.25 -6.63 -4.34
C ARG A 240 -39.17 -6.67 -3.12
N ARG A 241 -39.06 -5.70 -2.21
CA ARG A 241 -39.96 -5.60 -1.05
C ARG A 241 -41.40 -5.29 -1.45
N ARG A 242 -41.63 -4.49 -2.49
CA ARG A 242 -42.99 -4.24 -3.03
C ARG A 242 -43.60 -5.51 -3.63
N LYS A 243 -42.86 -6.22 -4.47
CA LYS A 243 -43.30 -7.50 -5.06
C LYS A 243 -43.65 -8.54 -4.00
N LEU A 244 -42.81 -8.67 -2.96
CA LEU A 244 -43.08 -9.60 -1.86
C LEU A 244 -44.39 -9.27 -1.12
N LYS A 245 -44.67 -7.99 -0.86
CA LYS A 245 -45.92 -7.55 -0.22
C LYS A 245 -47.14 -7.81 -1.11
N GLU A 246 -47.02 -7.60 -2.41
CA GLU A 246 -48.08 -7.86 -3.39
C GLU A 246 -48.39 -9.36 -3.47
N THR A 247 -47.38 -10.23 -3.52
CA THR A 247 -47.57 -11.69 -3.47
C THR A 247 -48.23 -12.14 -2.16
N GLN A 248 -47.81 -11.60 -1.01
CA GLN A 248 -48.43 -11.93 0.28
C GLN A 248 -49.91 -11.54 0.34
N GLN A 249 -50.27 -10.35 -0.15
CA GLN A 249 -51.67 -9.91 -0.20
C GLN A 249 -52.52 -10.72 -1.19
N GLY A 250 -51.94 -11.15 -2.32
CA GLY A 250 -52.62 -12.01 -3.30
C GLY A 250 -52.88 -13.43 -2.79
N THR A 251 -51.99 -13.97 -1.95
CA THR A 251 -52.09 -15.36 -1.46
C THR A 251 -53.14 -15.54 -0.35
N SER A 252 -53.55 -14.46 0.32
CA SER A 252 -54.63 -14.49 1.34
C SER A 252 -56.06 -14.72 0.79
N ARG A 253 -56.26 -14.83 -0.53
CA ARG A 253 -57.56 -15.14 -1.14
C ARG A 253 -57.74 -16.60 -1.57
N SER A 254 -56.73 -17.44 -1.40
CA SER A 254 -56.83 -18.87 -1.68
C SER A 254 -57.11 -19.64 -0.38
N PRO A 255 -58.12 -20.53 -0.34
CA PRO A 255 -58.32 -21.41 0.81
C PRO A 255 -57.03 -22.21 1.06
N PRO A 256 -56.63 -22.44 2.32
CA PRO A 256 -55.46 -23.24 2.65
C PRO A 256 -55.68 -24.67 2.14
N SER A 257 -55.15 -24.98 0.96
CA SER A 257 -54.95 -26.35 0.54
C SER A 257 -53.99 -26.97 1.56
N LYS A 258 -54.50 -27.97 2.26
CA LYS A 258 -53.81 -28.75 3.28
C LYS A 258 -52.35 -28.99 2.85
N PRO A 259 -51.35 -28.70 3.70
CA PRO A 259 -50.01 -29.14 3.43
C PRO A 259 -50.05 -30.66 3.35
N THR A 260 -49.88 -31.21 2.14
CA THR A 260 -49.48 -32.59 1.91
C THR A 260 -48.07 -32.73 2.50
N CYS A 261 -48.03 -32.78 3.83
CA CYS A 261 -46.85 -32.87 4.67
C CYS A 261 -46.47 -34.33 4.78
N GLU A 262 -45.95 -34.86 3.69
CA GLU A 262 -44.95 -35.91 3.75
C GLU A 262 -43.68 -35.27 3.19
N GLU A 263 -43.08 -34.34 3.96
CA GLU A 263 -41.67 -34.02 3.74
C GLU A 263 -40.92 -35.34 3.87
N SER A 264 -40.54 -35.92 2.73
CA SER A 264 -39.88 -37.22 2.68
C SER A 264 -38.70 -37.20 3.64
N SER A 265 -38.57 -38.23 4.47
CA SER A 265 -37.54 -38.32 5.53
C SER A 265 -36.15 -37.89 5.03
N SER A 266 -35.79 -38.21 3.78
CA SER A 266 -34.57 -37.77 3.09
C SER A 266 -34.34 -36.26 3.09
N VAL A 267 -35.38 -35.44 2.90
CA VAL A 267 -35.26 -33.96 2.87
C VAL A 267 -34.81 -33.43 4.24
N ALA A 268 -35.34 -34.00 5.32
CA ALA A 268 -34.94 -33.65 6.68
C ALA A 268 -33.47 -34.04 6.93
N PHE A 269 -33.03 -35.21 6.45
CA PHE A 269 -31.63 -35.62 6.52
C PHE A 269 -30.69 -34.66 5.79
N TYR A 270 -31.02 -34.19 4.58
CA TYR A 270 -30.19 -33.21 3.87
C TYR A 270 -30.08 -31.87 4.60
N ARG A 271 -31.18 -31.40 5.19
CA ARG A 271 -31.16 -30.17 5.99
C ARG A 271 -30.24 -30.32 7.19
N LEU A 272 -30.32 -31.46 7.88
CA LEU A 272 -29.44 -31.76 9.01
C LEU A 272 -27.97 -31.88 8.58
N TYR A 273 -27.71 -32.53 7.46
CA TYR A 273 -26.37 -32.67 6.87
C TYR A 273 -25.74 -31.30 6.58
N GLU A 274 -26.45 -30.43 5.85
CA GLU A 274 -25.95 -29.09 5.54
C GLU A 274 -25.81 -28.23 6.80
N PHE A 275 -26.74 -28.33 7.75
CA PHE A 275 -26.67 -27.63 9.03
C PHE A 275 -25.45 -28.03 9.88
N LYS A 276 -25.15 -29.33 9.98
CA LYS A 276 -23.93 -29.79 10.66
C LYS A 276 -22.68 -29.26 9.96
N TRP A 277 -22.66 -29.25 8.63
CA TRP A 277 -21.55 -28.68 7.86
C TRP A 277 -21.39 -27.17 8.02
N THR A 278 -22.47 -26.40 8.19
CA THR A 278 -22.37 -24.96 8.45
C THR A 278 -21.78 -24.69 9.83
N ILE A 279 -22.16 -25.46 10.85
CA ILE A 279 -21.55 -25.39 12.20
C ILE A 279 -20.05 -25.71 12.15
N LEU A 280 -19.66 -26.78 11.44
CA LEU A 280 -18.24 -27.15 11.29
C LEU A 280 -17.42 -26.07 10.57
N LYS A 281 -18.03 -25.36 9.61
CA LYS A 281 -17.35 -24.28 8.87
C LYS A 281 -17.30 -22.97 9.64
N SER A 282 -18.28 -22.66 10.48
CA SER A 282 -18.27 -21.44 11.31
C SER A 282 -17.28 -21.54 12.46
N GLY A 283 -16.98 -22.76 12.93
CA GLY A 283 -16.15 -22.99 14.10
C GLY A 283 -16.89 -22.77 15.44
N ASP A 284 -18.22 -22.58 15.41
CA ASP A 284 -19.07 -22.44 16.60
C ASP A 284 -19.38 -23.81 17.24
N ILE A 285 -18.35 -24.48 17.74
CA ILE A 285 -18.48 -25.81 18.39
C ILE A 285 -18.86 -25.67 19.87
N THR A 286 -18.80 -24.45 20.40
CA THR A 286 -19.00 -24.11 21.81
C THR A 286 -20.33 -24.59 22.39
N SER A 287 -21.38 -24.71 21.57
CA SER A 287 -22.72 -25.04 22.05
C SER A 287 -23.03 -26.54 22.13
N SER A 288 -22.35 -27.38 21.34
CA SER A 288 -22.66 -28.82 21.24
C SER A 288 -21.51 -29.74 21.65
N GLY A 289 -20.36 -29.17 22.01
CA GLY A 289 -19.13 -29.93 22.25
C GLY A 289 -18.48 -30.44 20.96
N PRO A 290 -17.23 -30.92 21.04
CA PRO A 290 -16.51 -31.46 19.89
C PRO A 290 -17.25 -32.69 19.33
N PRO A 291 -17.59 -32.73 18.04
CA PRO A 291 -18.23 -33.88 17.42
C PRO A 291 -17.33 -35.13 17.50
N THR A 292 -17.97 -36.24 17.79
CA THR A 292 -17.42 -37.61 17.74
C THR A 292 -17.58 -38.21 16.35
N PHE A 293 -16.94 -39.35 16.12
CA PHE A 293 -17.05 -40.09 14.85
C PHE A 293 -18.50 -40.36 14.43
N GLU A 294 -19.36 -40.80 15.35
CA GLU A 294 -20.77 -41.13 15.09
C GLU A 294 -21.66 -39.91 14.81
N THR A 295 -21.33 -38.77 15.42
CA THR A 295 -22.12 -37.54 15.28
C THR A 295 -21.74 -36.72 14.06
N PHE A 296 -20.58 -37.02 13.45
CA PHE A 296 -20.06 -36.36 12.26
C PHE A 296 -21.03 -36.49 11.07
N PRO A 297 -21.23 -35.44 10.25
CA PRO A 297 -22.12 -35.49 9.09
C PRO A 297 -21.50 -36.29 7.94
N TRP A 298 -21.57 -37.61 8.01
CA TRP A 298 -21.22 -38.50 6.91
C TRP A 298 -22.25 -38.39 5.77
N PRO A 299 -21.84 -38.57 4.50
CA PRO A 299 -22.75 -38.48 3.36
C PRO A 299 -23.52 -39.80 3.20
N CYS A 300 -24.27 -40.20 4.23
CA CYS A 300 -25.08 -41.41 4.32
C CYS A 300 -26.34 -41.11 5.13
N PHE A 301 -27.43 -41.84 4.87
CA PHE A 301 -28.67 -41.70 5.65
C PHE A 301 -28.60 -42.39 7.02
N GLU A 302 -27.76 -43.42 7.13
CA GLU A 302 -27.57 -44.20 8.33
C GLU A 302 -26.47 -43.60 9.23
N THR A 303 -26.56 -43.88 10.52
CA THR A 303 -25.48 -43.57 11.46
C THR A 303 -24.32 -44.54 11.25
N ILE A 304 -23.10 -44.01 11.26
CA ILE A 304 -21.87 -44.75 10.95
C ILE A 304 -21.05 -44.81 12.22
N SER A 305 -20.74 -46.04 12.66
CA SER A 305 -19.93 -46.26 13.86
C SER A 305 -18.50 -46.69 13.51
N ARG A 306 -18.30 -47.26 12.33
CA ARG A 306 -16.99 -47.74 11.85
C ARG A 306 -16.67 -47.22 10.46
N GLU A 307 -15.39 -47.13 10.16
CA GLU A 307 -14.90 -46.69 8.84
C GLU A 307 -15.34 -47.65 7.72
N GLU A 308 -15.51 -48.93 8.04
CA GLU A 308 -15.94 -50.00 7.14
C GLU A 308 -17.40 -49.84 6.68
N ASP A 309 -18.23 -49.13 7.45
CA ASP A 309 -19.65 -48.92 7.11
C ASP A 309 -19.81 -47.94 5.93
N LEU A 310 -18.74 -47.19 5.58
CA LEU A 310 -18.69 -46.25 4.45
C LEU A 310 -18.50 -47.01 3.13
N THR A 311 -19.58 -47.57 2.62
CA THR A 311 -19.60 -48.27 1.33
C THR A 311 -19.93 -47.34 0.17
N SER A 312 -19.45 -47.69 -1.03
CA SER A 312 -19.73 -46.92 -2.26
C SER A 312 -21.23 -46.76 -2.53
N GLU A 313 -22.04 -47.78 -2.21
CA GLU A 313 -23.48 -47.80 -2.45
C GLU A 313 -24.24 -46.81 -1.57
N LYS A 314 -23.87 -46.72 -0.27
CA LYS A 314 -24.50 -45.78 0.66
C LYS A 314 -24.21 -44.34 0.27
N ILE A 315 -22.96 -44.03 -0.08
CA ILE A 315 -22.55 -42.69 -0.52
C ILE A 315 -23.21 -42.35 -1.86
N ARG A 316 -23.24 -43.28 -2.81
CA ARG A 316 -23.89 -43.08 -4.11
C ARG A 316 -25.38 -42.79 -3.95
N THR A 317 -26.08 -43.56 -3.13
CA THR A 317 -27.51 -43.38 -2.84
C THR A 317 -27.77 -42.01 -2.22
N PHE A 318 -26.92 -41.59 -1.28
CA PHE A 318 -27.04 -40.28 -0.65
C PHE A 318 -26.72 -39.10 -1.58
N LEU A 319 -25.77 -39.21 -2.51
CA LEU A 319 -25.44 -38.10 -3.40
C LEU A 319 -26.41 -37.93 -4.56
N LEU A 320 -27.02 -39.02 -5.01
CA LEU A 320 -27.89 -39.06 -6.18
C LEU A 320 -29.38 -39.09 -5.86
N ASP A 321 -29.78 -38.95 -4.59
CA ASP A 321 -31.18 -38.91 -4.19
C ASP A 321 -31.90 -37.70 -4.86
N PRO A 322 -33.03 -37.92 -5.56
CA PRO A 322 -33.86 -36.84 -6.10
C PRO A 322 -34.42 -35.89 -5.03
N ALA A 323 -34.48 -36.31 -3.76
CA ALA A 323 -34.95 -35.50 -2.64
C ALA A 323 -33.95 -34.43 -2.19
N ARG A 324 -32.70 -34.42 -2.71
CA ARG A 324 -31.73 -33.39 -2.36
C ARG A 324 -32.22 -32.02 -2.82
N PRO A 325 -32.24 -30.97 -1.97
CA PRO A 325 -32.79 -29.66 -2.33
C PRO A 325 -32.21 -29.05 -3.61
N ASN A 326 -30.93 -29.31 -3.88
CA ASN A 326 -30.21 -28.79 -5.04
C ASN A 326 -30.28 -29.70 -6.27
N ALA A 327 -30.93 -30.86 -6.20
CA ALA A 327 -30.99 -31.83 -7.30
C ALA A 327 -31.77 -31.32 -8.52
N LYS A 328 -32.71 -30.38 -8.32
CA LYS A 328 -33.50 -29.80 -9.42
C LYS A 328 -32.71 -28.81 -10.27
N ASP A 329 -31.78 -28.08 -9.65
CA ASP A 329 -31.08 -26.97 -10.31
C ASP A 329 -29.68 -27.35 -10.82
N LYS A 330 -29.12 -28.48 -10.34
CA LYS A 330 -27.74 -28.88 -10.63
C LYS A 330 -27.68 -30.25 -11.28
N THR A 331 -26.73 -30.42 -12.20
CA THR A 331 -26.46 -31.74 -12.78
C THR A 331 -25.87 -32.67 -11.72
N LYS A 332 -26.09 -33.99 -11.87
CA LYS A 332 -25.49 -35.02 -10.99
C LYS A 332 -23.97 -34.86 -10.89
N LYS A 333 -23.33 -34.48 -12.00
CA LYS A 333 -21.89 -34.18 -12.09
C LYS A 333 -21.48 -33.01 -11.21
N ASP A 334 -22.24 -31.93 -11.20
CA ASP A 334 -21.94 -30.74 -10.38
C ASP A 334 -22.12 -31.04 -8.89
N ILE A 335 -23.14 -31.83 -8.54
CA ILE A 335 -23.36 -32.35 -7.18
C ILE A 335 -22.15 -33.14 -6.69
N ILE A 336 -21.63 -34.07 -7.50
CA ILE A 336 -20.46 -34.88 -7.14
C ILE A 336 -19.21 -34.01 -6.99
N LYS A 337 -19.01 -33.02 -7.89
CA LYS A 337 -17.87 -32.09 -7.79
C LYS A 337 -17.92 -31.22 -6.54
N GLU A 338 -19.10 -30.72 -6.16
CA GLU A 338 -19.27 -29.93 -4.94
C GLU A 338 -18.94 -30.74 -3.69
N GLU A 339 -19.36 -32.01 -3.68
CA GLU A 339 -19.05 -32.93 -2.59
C GLU A 339 -17.55 -33.28 -2.57
N LEU A 340 -16.95 -33.56 -3.73
CA LEU A 340 -15.52 -33.82 -3.85
C LEU A 340 -14.67 -32.66 -3.32
N LEU A 341 -15.06 -31.41 -3.61
CA LEU A 341 -14.39 -30.22 -3.08
C LEU A 341 -14.55 -30.10 -1.56
N ARG A 342 -15.68 -30.55 -1.00
CA ARG A 342 -15.95 -30.55 0.44
C ARG A 342 -15.09 -31.58 1.17
N TRP A 343 -14.91 -32.76 0.60
CA TRP A 343 -14.11 -33.87 1.15
C TRP A 343 -12.64 -33.87 0.70
N HIS A 344 -12.22 -32.88 -0.08
CA HIS A 344 -10.84 -32.75 -0.50
C HIS A 344 -9.90 -32.57 0.71
N PRO A 345 -8.75 -33.25 0.77
CA PRO A 345 -7.85 -33.21 1.93
C PRO A 345 -7.46 -31.78 2.33
N ASP A 346 -7.18 -30.91 1.36
CA ASP A 346 -6.85 -29.49 1.61
C ASP A 346 -7.93 -28.73 2.41
N LYS A 347 -9.22 -28.95 2.08
CA LYS A 347 -10.32 -28.30 2.80
C LYS A 347 -10.61 -29.00 4.13
N PHE A 348 -10.50 -30.32 4.16
CA PHE A 348 -10.80 -31.14 5.33
C PHE A 348 -9.80 -30.96 6.46
N VAL A 349 -8.54 -30.58 6.17
CA VAL A 349 -7.51 -30.26 7.19
C VAL A 349 -7.98 -29.20 8.19
N LYS A 350 -8.87 -28.28 7.79
CA LYS A 350 -9.43 -27.26 8.69
C LYS A 350 -10.49 -27.79 9.66
N VAL A 351 -11.11 -28.93 9.34
CA VAL A 351 -12.19 -29.55 10.12
C VAL A 351 -11.63 -30.53 11.16
N LEU A 352 -10.48 -31.17 10.89
CA LEU A 352 -9.88 -32.14 11.82
C LEU A 352 -9.59 -31.61 13.23
N PRO A 353 -9.08 -30.38 13.44
CA PRO A 353 -8.85 -29.84 14.78
C PRO A 353 -10.13 -29.58 15.59
N LEU A 354 -11.29 -29.62 14.93
CA LEU A 354 -12.60 -29.39 15.54
C LEU A 354 -13.18 -30.67 16.13
N MET A 355 -12.63 -31.84 15.78
CA MET A 355 -13.08 -33.15 16.25
C MET A 355 -12.54 -33.46 17.64
N LYS A 356 -13.19 -34.40 18.34
CA LYS A 356 -12.63 -35.00 19.56
C LYS A 356 -11.26 -35.62 19.27
N GLU A 357 -10.28 -35.40 20.14
CA GLU A 357 -8.88 -35.82 19.92
C GLU A 357 -8.77 -37.33 19.63
N ASP A 358 -9.47 -38.16 20.40
CA ASP A 358 -9.49 -39.63 20.23
C ASP A 358 -10.02 -40.11 18.86
N ASP A 359 -10.91 -39.32 18.25
CA ASP A 359 -11.58 -39.66 16.99
C ASP A 359 -10.94 -38.99 15.77
N ARG A 360 -10.00 -38.07 15.98
CA ARG A 360 -9.44 -37.24 14.89
C ARG A 360 -8.74 -38.08 13.82
N GLU A 361 -7.98 -39.09 14.23
CA GLU A 361 -7.29 -39.98 13.30
C GLU A 361 -8.29 -40.85 12.51
N LYS A 362 -9.30 -41.39 13.19
CA LYS A 362 -10.36 -42.20 12.58
C LYS A 362 -11.19 -41.39 11.58
N VAL A 363 -11.63 -40.19 11.96
CA VAL A 363 -12.35 -39.28 11.06
C VAL A 363 -11.49 -38.90 9.85
N GLY A 364 -10.18 -38.70 10.06
CA GLY A 364 -9.23 -38.42 8.98
C GLY A 364 -9.05 -39.59 8.01
N ALA A 365 -9.01 -40.83 8.50
CA ALA A 365 -8.94 -42.04 7.69
C ALA A 365 -10.24 -42.24 6.90
N ALA A 366 -11.39 -42.18 7.56
CA ALA A 366 -12.71 -42.26 6.95
C ALA A 366 -12.95 -41.17 5.88
N ALA A 367 -12.55 -39.92 6.14
CA ALA A 367 -12.68 -38.85 5.15
C ALA A 367 -11.87 -39.11 3.87
N LYS A 368 -10.69 -39.74 3.98
CA LYS A 368 -9.91 -40.16 2.80
C LYS A 368 -10.62 -41.26 2.02
N ILE A 369 -11.27 -42.20 2.70
CA ILE A 369 -12.09 -43.24 2.06
C ILE A 369 -13.26 -42.60 1.31
N VAL A 370 -14.02 -41.70 1.95
CA VAL A 370 -15.11 -40.94 1.31
C VAL A 370 -14.64 -40.17 0.09
N GLY A 371 -13.51 -39.45 0.20
CA GLY A 371 -12.95 -38.70 -0.93
C GLY A 371 -12.59 -39.60 -2.12
N ARG A 372 -12.04 -40.80 -1.87
CA ARG A 372 -11.75 -41.80 -2.92
C ARG A 372 -13.04 -42.31 -3.56
N LEU A 373 -14.02 -42.73 -2.76
CA LEU A 373 -15.31 -43.22 -3.26
C LEU A 373 -16.04 -42.16 -4.11
N ILE A 374 -16.02 -40.89 -3.71
CA ILE A 374 -16.60 -39.80 -4.51
C ILE A 374 -15.81 -39.58 -5.82
N THR A 375 -14.48 -39.71 -5.78
CA THR A 375 -13.63 -39.60 -6.98
C THR A 375 -13.93 -40.71 -7.99
N ASP A 376 -14.17 -41.93 -7.50
CA ASP A 376 -14.51 -43.09 -8.32
C ASP A 376 -15.89 -42.98 -8.97
N LEU A 377 -16.82 -42.25 -8.36
CA LEU A 377 -18.14 -41.93 -8.93
C LEU A 377 -18.08 -40.87 -10.04
N LEU A 378 -17.09 -39.97 -10.03
CA LEU A 378 -16.98 -38.88 -11.00
C LEU A 378 -16.95 -39.32 -12.47
N PRO A 379 -16.14 -40.33 -12.89
CA PRO A 379 -16.11 -40.78 -14.28
C PRO A 379 -17.43 -41.40 -14.76
N GLU A 380 -18.24 -41.97 -13.86
CA GLU A 380 -19.54 -42.58 -14.21
C GLU A 380 -20.53 -41.52 -14.72
N PHE A 381 -20.49 -40.31 -14.17
CA PHE A 381 -21.37 -39.19 -14.53
C PHE A 381 -20.68 -38.11 -15.38
N ALA A 382 -19.46 -38.39 -15.87
CA ALA A 382 -18.73 -37.48 -16.74
C ALA A 382 -19.09 -37.63 -18.23
N ARG A 383 -19.61 -38.80 -18.61
CA ARG A 383 -20.19 -39.11 -19.93
C ARG A 383 -21.55 -38.48 -20.06
#